data_AF-A0A2V5ZUN0-F1
#
_entry.id   AF-A0A2V5ZUN0-F1
#
_cell.length_a   1.000
_cell.length_b   1.000
_cell.length_c   1.000
_cell.angle_alpha   90.00
_cell.angle_beta   90.00
_cell.angle_gamma   90.00
#
_symmetry.space_group_name_H-M   'P 1'
#
loop_
_entity.id
_entity.type
_entity.pdbx_description
1 polymer ?
#
loop_
_entity_poly.entity_id
_entity_poly.type
_entity_poly.pdbx_seq_one_letter_code
_entity_poly.pdbx_strand_id
1 'polypeptide(L)'
;IFASEDVGLADPEALPLAIAAQHAVEFVGMPEARIPLAHATAYMCRAKKSREAYEALGAATEEIENQRTERVPEHLKNKHFPVNPER
;
A
#
# COMPACT_ATOMS: atom_id res chain seq x y z
N ILE A 1 4.41 -5.83 -3.14
CA ILE A 1 3.03 -6.37 -3.00
C ILE A 1 2.85 -7.04 -1.65
N PHE A 2 3.45 -8.21 -1.39
CA PHE A 2 3.28 -8.96 -0.12
C PHE A 2 3.44 -8.11 1.16
N ALA A 3 4.47 -7.25 1.22
CA ALA A 3 4.68 -6.37 2.37
C ALA A 3 3.51 -5.42 2.68
N SER A 4 2.78 -4.97 1.65
CA SER A 4 1.63 -4.06 1.83
C SER A 4 0.30 -4.81 1.91
N GLU A 5 0.18 -5.94 1.23
CA GLU A 5 -1.05 -6.74 1.17
C GLU A 5 -1.23 -7.61 2.42
N ASP A 6 -0.23 -8.42 2.77
CA ASP A 6 -0.37 -9.47 3.79
C ASP A 6 0.29 -9.11 5.12
N VAL A 7 1.34 -8.29 5.11
CA VAL A 7 1.96 -7.76 6.32
C VAL A 7 1.27 -6.46 6.75
N GLY A 8 1.18 -5.50 5.83
CA GLY A 8 0.33 -4.31 5.96
C GLY A 8 0.64 -3.48 7.21
N LEU A 9 -0.41 -2.96 7.85
CA LEU A 9 -0.29 -2.08 9.02
C LEU A 9 0.21 -2.80 10.28
N ALA A 10 0.26 -4.13 10.28
CA ALA A 10 0.75 -4.90 11.43
C ALA A 10 2.26 -4.78 11.63
N ASP A 11 3.00 -4.45 10.57
CA ASP A 11 4.43 -4.14 10.61
C ASP A 11 4.83 -3.20 9.46
N PRO A 12 4.74 -1.87 9.68
CA PRO A 12 5.03 -0.87 8.66
C PRO A 12 6.46 -0.89 8.09
N GLU A 13 7.42 -1.48 8.81
CA GLU A 13 8.82 -1.57 8.37
C GLU A 13 9.03 -2.60 7.24
N ALA A 14 8.05 -3.49 7.01
CA ALA A 14 8.13 -4.51 5.97
C ALA A 14 8.20 -3.91 4.55
N LEU A 15 7.50 -2.80 4.29
CA LEU A 15 7.51 -2.16 2.97
C LEU A 15 8.86 -1.48 2.66
N PRO A 16 9.42 -0.62 3.54
CA PRO A 16 10.78 -0.10 3.37
C PRO A 16 11.82 -1.20 3.21
N LEU A 17 11.73 -2.29 3.99
CA LEU A 17 12.63 -3.44 3.86
C LEU A 17 12.51 -4.12 2.49
N ALA A 18 11.30 -4.29 1.97
CA ALA A 18 11.07 -4.85 0.64
C ALA A 18 11.73 -4.00 -0.46
N ILE A 19 11.59 -2.68 -0.36
CA ILE A 19 12.19 -1.72 -1.29
C ILE A 19 13.71 -1.79 -1.20
N ALA A 20 14.27 -1.79 0.02
CA ALA A 20 15.71 -1.93 0.22
C ALA A 20 16.26 -3.25 -0.36
N ALA A 21 15.52 -4.35 -0.20
CA ALA A 21 15.90 -5.64 -0.77
C ALA A 21 15.88 -5.62 -2.30
N GLN A 22 14.88 -4.96 -2.93
CA GLN A 22 14.84 -4.79 -4.38
C GLN A 22 15.99 -3.91 -4.89
N HIS A 23 16.29 -2.79 -4.24
CA HIS A 23 17.48 -1.98 -4.58
C HIS A 23 18.78 -2.78 -4.45
N ALA A 24 18.93 -3.59 -3.40
CA ALA A 24 20.10 -4.44 -3.22
C ALA A 24 20.22 -5.48 -4.34
N VAL A 25 19.11 -6.04 -4.80
CA VAL A 25 19.09 -6.99 -5.92
C VAL A 25 19.56 -6.35 -7.21
N GLU A 26 19.05 -5.15 -7.52
CA GLU A 26 19.43 -4.42 -8.73
C GLU A 26 20.89 -4.01 -8.72
N PHE A 27 21.39 -3.56 -7.57
CA PHE A 27 22.76 -3.07 -7.46
C PHE A 27 23.79 -4.21 -7.41
N VAL A 28 23.52 -5.28 -6.67
CA VAL A 28 24.48 -6.37 -6.44
C VAL A 28 24.45 -7.40 -7.57
N GLY A 29 23.26 -7.73 -8.09
CA GLY A 29 23.09 -8.77 -9.10
C GLY A 29 23.25 -10.20 -8.54
N MET A 30 23.00 -11.19 -9.41
CA MET A 30 23.07 -12.60 -9.06
C MET A 30 24.50 -13.16 -9.27
N PRO A 31 24.95 -14.11 -8.41
CA PRO A 31 24.17 -14.86 -7.42
C PRO A 31 24.00 -14.23 -6.04
N GLU A 32 24.77 -13.20 -5.67
CA GLU A 32 24.81 -12.66 -4.31
C GLU A 32 23.49 -12.02 -3.86
N ALA A 33 22.71 -11.43 -4.79
CA ALA A 33 21.40 -10.86 -4.54
C ALA A 33 20.37 -11.84 -3.95
N ARG A 34 20.60 -13.16 -4.02
CA ARG A 34 19.74 -14.16 -3.35
C ARG A 34 19.72 -14.00 -1.82
N ILE A 35 20.78 -13.44 -1.23
CA ILE A 35 20.92 -13.28 0.23
C ILE A 35 19.93 -12.21 0.77
N PRO A 36 19.92 -10.95 0.27
CA PRO A 36 18.94 -9.97 0.71
C PRO A 36 17.49 -10.39 0.38
N LEU A 37 17.26 -11.09 -0.73
CA LEU A 37 15.94 -11.67 -1.04
C LEU A 37 15.50 -12.70 0.00
N ALA A 38 16.39 -13.62 0.39
CA ALA A 38 16.10 -14.61 1.42
C ALA A 38 15.82 -13.95 2.77
N HIS A 39 16.59 -12.92 3.14
CA HIS A 39 16.37 -12.16 4.37
C HIS A 39 14.99 -11.49 4.38
N ALA A 40 14.66 -10.70 3.35
CA ALA A 40 13.37 -10.02 3.26
C ALA A 40 12.19 -11.01 3.28
N THR A 41 12.32 -12.15 2.59
CA THR A 41 11.31 -13.21 2.59
C THR A 41 11.11 -13.79 3.99
N ALA A 42 12.19 -14.20 4.67
CA ALA A 42 12.11 -14.78 6.00
C ALA A 42 11.56 -13.79 7.04
N TYR A 43 11.94 -12.52 6.94
CA TYR A 43 11.37 -11.43 7.74
C TYR A 43 9.85 -11.37 7.57
N MET A 44 9.39 -11.24 6.32
CA MET A 44 7.96 -11.11 6.02
C MET A 44 7.16 -12.36 6.42
N CYS A 45 7.73 -13.56 6.32
CA CYS A 45 7.08 -14.78 6.82
C CYS A 45 6.83 -14.72 8.33
N ARG A 46 7.77 -14.14 9.10
CA ARG A 46 7.70 -14.05 10.57
C ARG A 46 6.96 -12.80 11.09
N ALA A 47 6.79 -11.78 10.27
CA ALA A 47 6.08 -10.56 10.65
C ALA A 47 4.61 -10.84 11.03
N LYS A 48 4.02 -9.96 11.86
CA LYS A 48 2.56 -9.99 12.07
C LYS A 48 1.86 -9.69 10.75
N LYS A 49 0.66 -10.25 10.56
CA LYS A 49 -0.09 -10.15 9.30
C LYS A 49 -1.32 -9.27 9.50
N SER A 50 -1.58 -8.38 8.55
CA SER A 50 -2.82 -7.60 8.46
C SER A 50 -3.09 -7.25 7.01
N ARG A 51 -4.29 -7.58 6.54
CA ARG A 51 -4.81 -7.21 5.22
C ARG A 51 -5.71 -5.98 5.27
N GLU A 52 -5.81 -5.32 6.42
CA GLU A 52 -6.77 -4.22 6.68
C GLU A 52 -6.71 -3.11 5.63
N ALA A 53 -5.51 -2.61 5.31
CA ALA A 53 -5.35 -1.54 4.33
C ALA A 53 -5.75 -1.98 2.91
N TYR A 54 -5.46 -3.23 2.54
CA TYR A 54 -5.84 -3.79 1.25
C TYR A 54 -7.36 -3.98 1.15
N GLU A 55 -7.98 -4.54 2.19
CA GLU A 55 -9.42 -4.77 2.25
C GLU A 55 -10.20 -3.45 2.30
N ALA A 56 -9.75 -2.46 3.08
CA ALA A 56 -10.36 -1.14 3.15
C ALA A 56 -10.31 -0.40 1.81
N LEU A 57 -9.21 -0.51 1.07
CA LEU A 57 -9.12 0.02 -0.29
C LEU A 57 -10.14 -0.65 -1.21
N GLY A 58 -10.22 -1.99 -1.17
CA GLY A 58 -11.19 -2.75 -1.97
C GLY A 58 -12.64 -2.36 -1.68
N ALA A 59 -13.02 -2.27 -0.41
CA ALA A 59 -14.36 -1.86 0.00
C ALA A 59 -14.70 -0.43 -0.45
N ALA A 60 -13.75 0.51 -0.31
CA ALA A 60 -13.95 1.88 -0.77
C ALA A 60 -14.09 1.96 -2.30
N THR A 61 -13.31 1.18 -3.05
CA THR A 61 -13.43 1.09 -4.51
C THR A 61 -14.80 0.54 -4.93
N GLU A 62 -15.26 -0.53 -4.29
CA GLU A 62 -16.57 -1.12 -4.57
C GLU A 62 -17.72 -0.14 -4.28
N GLU A 63 -17.62 0.64 -3.21
CA GLU A 63 -18.63 1.65 -2.87
C GLU A 63 -18.74 2.75 -3.95
N ILE A 64 -17.59 3.19 -4.47
CA ILE A 64 -17.52 4.17 -5.57
C ILE A 64 -18.13 3.59 -6.86
N GLU A 65 -17.77 2.36 -7.22
CA GLU A 65 -18.28 1.70 -8.43
C GLU A 65 -19.80 1.48 -8.39
N ASN A 66 -20.34 1.20 -7.20
CA ASN A 66 -21.78 1.07 -6.97
C ASN A 66 -22.52 2.42 -6.85
N GLN A 67 -21.88 3.54 -7.21
CA GLN A 67 -22.44 4.90 -7.17
C GLN A 67 -22.98 5.33 -5.80
N ARG A 68 -22.42 4.78 -4.70
CA ARG A 68 -22.74 5.18 -3.32
C ARG A 68 -21.87 6.35 -2.86
N THR A 69 -21.59 7.31 -3.74
CA THR A 69 -20.74 8.47 -3.44
C THR A 69 -21.60 9.69 -3.10
N GLU A 70 -21.30 10.34 -1.99
CA GLU A 70 -21.93 11.61 -1.62
C GLU A 70 -21.14 12.82 -2.15
N ARG A 71 -21.78 13.99 -2.18
CA ARG A 71 -21.08 15.24 -2.51
C ARG A 71 -20.08 15.58 -1.41
N VAL A 72 -18.92 16.09 -1.82
CA VAL A 72 -17.89 16.58 -0.90
C VAL A 72 -18.49 17.69 0.01
N PRO A 73 -18.44 17.55 1.35
CA PRO A 73 -18.91 18.56 2.28
C PRO A 73 -18.24 19.93 2.04
N GLU A 74 -19.00 21.03 2.15
CA GLU A 74 -18.52 22.39 1.84
C GLU A 74 -17.24 22.78 2.60
N HIS A 75 -17.10 22.35 3.85
CA HIS A 75 -15.94 22.65 4.68
C HIS A 75 -14.66 21.90 4.28
N LEU A 76 -14.77 20.82 3.47
CA LEU A 76 -13.66 20.05 2.92
C LEU A 76 -13.29 20.49 1.49
N LYS A 77 -14.12 21.33 0.84
CA LYS A 77 -13.84 21.82 -0.51
C LYS A 77 -12.68 22.81 -0.53
N ASN A 78 -11.97 22.83 -1.66
CA ASN A 78 -10.94 23.82 -1.90
C ASN A 78 -11.57 25.22 -1.99
N LYS A 79 -11.17 26.14 -1.11
CA LYS A 79 -11.71 27.51 -1.05
C LYS A 79 -11.20 28.41 -2.18
N HIS A 80 -10.10 28.06 -2.82
CA HIS A 80 -9.48 28.84 -3.90
C HIS A 80 -10.06 28.49 -5.28
N PHE A 81 -10.75 27.35 -5.41
CA PHE A 81 -11.36 26.93 -6.66
C PHE A 81 -12.78 26.40 -6.39
N PRO A 82 -13.83 27.10 -6.83
CA PRO A 82 -15.18 26.56 -6.81
C PRO A 82 -15.30 25.49 -7.91
N VAL A 83 -14.85 24.27 -7.61
CA VAL A 83 -15.04 23.13 -8.51
C VAL A 83 -16.08 22.22 -7.89
N ASN A 84 -17.33 22.40 -8.34
CA ASN A 84 -18.17 21.24 -8.61
C ASN A 84 -19.15 21.62 -9.73
N PRO A 85 -19.12 20.93 -10.88
CA PRO A 85 -20.22 21.02 -11.83
C PRO A 85 -21.50 20.50 -11.16
N GLU A 86 -22.64 21.09 -11.52
CA GLU A 86 -23.95 20.71 -11.00
C GLU A 86 -24.35 19.30 -11.50
N ARG A 87 -23.81 18.26 -10.87
CA ARG A 87 -24.34 16.89 -10.92
C ARG A 87 -24.27 16.30 -9.52
#